data_AF-A0A351YGU3-F1
#
_entry.id   AF-A0A351YGU3-F1
#
_cell.length_a   1.000
_cell.length_b   1.000
_cell.length_c   1.000
_cell.angle_alpha   90.00
_cell.angle_beta   90.00
_cell.angle_gamma   90.00
#
_symmetry.space_group_name_H-M   'P 1'
#
loop_
_entity.id
_entity.type
_entity.pdbx_description
1 polymer ?
#
loop_
_entity_poly.entity_id
_entity_poly.type
_entity_poly.pdbx_seq_one_letter_code
_entity_poly.pdbx_strand_id
1 'polypeptide(L)'
;METQYLTPGYIFESSWEVCNKVGGIYTVLSTRAKTLQEAFKDRLFFIGPDVWKEKNNPLFLEDDSLYKEWKTYAKTQENLDFRAGRWNIPGTPIVFLVDFDSFYAQKNDIYTQAWLDFKVDSLHAYGDYDEASMFSFAAGKLVESYFRYHKLTASDNVIYQAHEWMTGLGALYIRKHVPEIATIFTTHATSIGRSIAGNNKPLYDYLFAYNGDQMAG
;
A
#
# COMPACT_ATOMS: atom_id res chain seq x y z
N MET A 1 4.71 32.41 16.67
CA MET A 1 3.93 31.17 16.92
C MET A 1 4.89 30.02 16.70
N GLU A 2 5.15 29.21 17.71
CA GLU A 2 5.94 27.98 17.53
C GLU A 2 5.10 26.96 16.76
N THR A 3 5.67 26.38 15.71
CA THR A 3 5.03 25.30 14.95
C THR A 3 4.96 24.06 15.84
N GLN A 4 3.75 23.71 16.29
CA GLN A 4 3.55 22.45 17.04
C GLN A 4 3.50 21.29 16.04
N TYR A 5 4.53 20.45 16.04
CA TYR A 5 4.57 19.25 15.22
C TYR A 5 3.64 18.18 15.81
N LEU A 6 2.69 17.69 15.02
CA LEU A 6 1.80 16.59 15.38
C LEU A 6 2.50 15.25 15.11
N THR A 7 2.52 14.35 16.10
CA THR A 7 3.02 12.97 15.93
C THR A 7 1.86 12.04 15.56
N PRO A 8 2.00 11.18 14.53
CA PRO A 8 0.97 10.21 14.17
C PRO A 8 0.66 9.24 15.33
N GLY A 9 -0.61 8.88 15.49
CA GLY A 9 -0.99 7.86 16.46
C GLY A 9 -0.79 6.45 15.90
N TYR A 10 -1.14 6.24 14.63
CA TYR A 10 -0.98 4.97 13.91
C TYR A 10 -0.44 5.21 12.50
N ILE A 11 0.40 4.30 12.01
CA ILE A 11 0.99 4.35 10.67
C ILE A 11 0.80 3.00 9.98
N PHE A 12 0.19 3.04 8.80
CA PHE A 12 0.10 1.92 7.88
C PHE A 12 0.95 2.24 6.64
N GLU A 13 2.02 1.49 6.41
CA GLU A 13 2.82 1.60 5.18
C GLU A 13 2.50 0.43 4.24
N SER A 14 1.93 0.71 3.07
CA SER A 14 1.67 -0.31 2.05
C SER A 14 2.74 -0.30 0.96
N SER A 15 3.20 -1.48 0.57
CA SER A 15 4.08 -1.66 -0.58
C SER A 15 4.01 -3.07 -1.12
N TRP A 16 4.17 -3.21 -2.44
CA TRP A 16 4.36 -4.50 -3.09
C TRP A 16 5.59 -5.27 -2.56
N GLU A 17 6.57 -4.54 -2.02
CA GLU A 17 7.84 -5.12 -1.56
C GLU A 17 7.88 -5.47 -0.06
N VAL A 18 6.80 -5.27 0.69
CA VAL A 18 6.70 -5.74 2.09
C VAL A 18 6.68 -7.27 2.11
N CYS A 19 7.64 -7.89 2.80
CA CYS A 19 7.86 -9.35 2.80
C CYS A 19 7.98 -9.99 1.41
N ASN A 20 8.32 -9.20 0.38
CA ASN A 20 8.40 -9.66 -1.00
C ASN A 20 9.52 -8.91 -1.73
N LYS A 21 10.75 -9.39 -1.61
CA LYS A 21 11.92 -8.68 -2.15
C LYS A 21 11.99 -8.77 -3.68
N VAL A 22 11.53 -7.72 -4.36
CA VAL A 22 11.55 -7.61 -5.84
C VAL A 22 12.61 -6.61 -6.31
N GLY A 23 12.82 -5.51 -5.59
CA GLY A 23 13.63 -4.39 -6.06
C GLY A 23 14.22 -3.53 -4.93
N GLY A 24 14.33 -2.24 -5.22
CA GLY A 24 14.98 -1.27 -4.32
C GLY A 24 14.08 -0.83 -3.16
N ILE A 25 12.75 -0.90 -3.30
CA ILE A 25 11.80 -0.40 -2.29
C ILE A 25 11.90 -1.24 -1.02
N TYR A 26 12.10 -2.56 -1.15
CA TYR A 26 12.38 -3.46 -0.04
C TYR A 26 13.50 -2.90 0.86
N THR A 27 14.59 -2.45 0.25
CA THR A 27 15.75 -1.94 0.99
C THR A 27 15.41 -0.62 1.68
N VAL A 28 14.69 0.27 1.01
CA VAL A 28 14.25 1.55 1.61
C VAL A 28 13.37 1.31 2.83
N LEU A 29 12.37 0.43 2.72
CA LEU A 29 11.44 0.13 3.81
C LEU A 29 12.13 -0.63 4.95
N SER A 30 12.86 -1.69 4.64
CA SER A 30 13.47 -2.55 5.66
C SER A 30 14.55 -1.84 6.48
N THR A 31 15.29 -0.90 5.88
CA THR A 31 16.33 -0.15 6.60
C THR A 31 15.77 0.90 7.56
N ARG A 32 14.60 1.49 7.26
CA ARG A 32 13.92 2.43 8.17
C ARG A 32 13.01 1.77 9.18
N ALA A 33 12.60 0.51 8.94
CA ALA A 33 11.66 -0.21 9.77
C ALA A 33 12.06 -0.24 11.24
N LYS A 34 13.35 -0.47 11.54
CA LYS A 34 13.85 -0.45 12.93
C LYS A 34 13.61 0.89 13.62
N THR A 35 14.01 1.99 12.99
CA THR A 35 13.86 3.34 13.55
C THR A 35 12.39 3.70 13.77
N LEU A 36 11.53 3.38 12.79
CA LEU A 36 10.09 3.61 12.92
C LEU A 36 9.47 2.74 14.02
N GLN A 37 9.87 1.48 14.12
CA GLN A 37 9.38 0.58 15.16
C GLN A 37 9.78 1.07 16.56
N GLU A 38 11.00 1.59 16.73
CA GLU A 38 11.44 2.16 18.02
C GLU A 38 10.59 3.38 18.41
N ALA A 39 10.17 4.19 17.44
CA ALA A 39 9.34 5.38 17.66
C ALA A 39 7.85 5.07 17.88
N PHE A 40 7.26 4.18 17.08
CA PHE A 40 5.81 3.94 17.03
C PHE A 40 5.36 2.64 17.71
N LYS A 41 6.27 1.68 17.90
CA LYS A 41 6.05 0.38 18.53
C LYS A 41 4.88 -0.37 17.89
N ASP A 42 3.88 -0.79 18.66
CA ASP A 42 2.73 -1.57 18.20
C ASP A 42 1.68 -0.73 17.43
N ARG A 43 2.11 0.40 16.87
CA ARG A 43 1.28 1.33 16.09
C ARG A 43 1.85 1.59 14.69
N LEU A 44 2.86 0.82 14.29
CA LEU A 44 3.41 0.76 12.94
C LEU A 44 3.05 -0.58 12.31
N PHE A 45 2.39 -0.53 11.17
CA PHE A 45 1.96 -1.70 10.42
C PHE A 45 2.45 -1.60 8.99
N PHE A 46 3.07 -2.67 8.50
CA PHE A 46 3.40 -2.81 7.09
C PHE A 46 2.37 -3.71 6.41
N ILE A 47 1.98 -3.36 5.19
CA ILE A 47 1.00 -4.10 4.40
C ILE A 47 1.64 -4.55 3.10
N GLY A 48 1.66 -5.86 2.89
CA GLY A 48 2.23 -6.51 1.70
C GLY A 48 1.24 -7.46 1.03
N PRO A 49 1.52 -7.89 -0.21
CA PRO A 49 0.68 -8.83 -0.93
C PRO A 49 0.92 -10.26 -0.44
N ASP A 50 -0.14 -11.04 -0.24
CA ASP A 50 0.00 -12.47 0.08
C ASP A 50 0.21 -13.34 -1.17
N VAL A 51 1.38 -13.19 -1.78
CA VAL A 51 1.77 -13.88 -3.04
C VAL A 51 2.59 -15.15 -2.83
N TRP A 52 2.91 -15.48 -1.57
CA TRP A 52 3.69 -16.68 -1.20
C TRP A 52 2.79 -17.82 -0.66
N LYS A 53 1.56 -17.95 -1.16
CA LYS A 53 0.53 -18.84 -0.58
C LYS A 53 0.93 -20.32 -0.46
N GLU A 54 1.70 -20.82 -1.41
CA GLU A 54 2.09 -22.24 -1.48
C GLU A 54 3.56 -22.49 -1.08
N LYS A 55 4.28 -21.45 -0.66
CA LYS A 55 5.72 -21.52 -0.38
C LYS A 55 6.00 -20.88 0.96
N ASN A 56 6.94 -21.46 1.70
CA ASN A 56 7.45 -20.80 2.90
C ASN A 56 8.04 -19.43 2.53
N ASN A 57 7.58 -18.35 3.17
CA ASN A 57 8.14 -17.02 3.00
C ASN A 57 9.18 -16.77 4.12
N PRO A 58 10.49 -16.81 3.83
CA PRO A 58 11.53 -16.63 4.86
C PRO A 58 11.56 -15.21 5.45
N LEU A 59 10.88 -14.26 4.82
CA LEU A 59 10.79 -12.87 5.24
C LEU A 59 9.63 -12.62 6.22
N PHE A 60 8.75 -13.59 6.42
CA PHE A 60 7.54 -13.41 7.22
C PHE A 60 7.50 -14.44 8.36
N LEU A 61 7.38 -13.92 9.58
CA LEU A 61 7.18 -14.72 10.79
C LEU A 61 5.70 -14.67 11.13
N GLU A 62 4.95 -15.68 10.70
CA GLU A 62 3.50 -15.76 10.91
C GLU A 62 3.15 -15.91 12.40
N ASP A 63 2.12 -15.19 12.84
CA ASP A 63 1.57 -15.26 14.19
C ASP A 63 0.04 -15.23 14.12
N ASP A 64 -0.56 -16.42 14.15
CA ASP A 64 -2.02 -16.58 14.08
C ASP A 64 -2.77 -16.07 15.32
N SER A 65 -2.07 -15.75 16.41
CA SER A 65 -2.67 -15.13 17.58
C SER A 65 -2.81 -13.62 17.41
N LEU A 66 -2.01 -13.01 16.52
CA LEU A 66 -1.96 -11.58 16.31
C LEU A 66 -3.23 -11.08 15.61
N TYR A 67 -4.02 -10.26 16.31
CA TYR A 67 -5.31 -9.75 15.86
C TYR A 67 -6.32 -10.82 15.40
N LYS A 68 -6.31 -11.99 16.06
CA LYS A 68 -7.15 -13.14 15.70
C LYS A 68 -8.65 -12.80 15.56
N GLU A 69 -9.20 -12.02 16.49
CA GLU A 69 -10.61 -11.64 16.48
C GLU A 69 -10.94 -10.73 15.29
N TRP A 70 -10.07 -9.75 15.00
CA TRP A 70 -10.22 -8.87 13.83
C TRP A 70 -10.06 -9.65 12.52
N LYS A 71 -9.06 -10.53 12.40
CA LYS A 71 -8.88 -11.42 11.23
C LYS A 71 -10.12 -12.26 10.96
N THR A 72 -10.73 -12.81 12.02
CA THR A 72 -11.99 -13.58 11.91
C THR A 72 -13.16 -12.70 11.45
N TYR A 73 -13.27 -11.49 11.99
CA TYR A 73 -14.29 -10.52 11.59
C TYR A 73 -14.15 -10.12 10.11
N ALA A 74 -12.96 -9.68 9.70
CA ALA A 74 -12.67 -9.26 8.34
C ALA A 74 -12.99 -10.37 7.32
N LYS A 75 -12.61 -11.61 7.64
CA LYS A 75 -12.88 -12.76 6.76
C LYS A 75 -14.37 -13.06 6.64
N THR A 76 -15.10 -13.06 7.75
CA THR A 76 -16.51 -13.52 7.78
C THR A 76 -17.52 -12.44 7.42
N GLN A 77 -17.23 -11.17 7.72
CA GLN A 77 -18.17 -10.05 7.54
C GLN A 77 -17.82 -9.18 6.33
N GLU A 78 -16.55 -9.15 5.92
CA GLU A 78 -16.07 -8.21 4.90
C GLU A 78 -15.45 -8.93 3.68
N ASN A 79 -15.42 -10.27 3.70
CA ASN A 79 -14.78 -11.10 2.67
C ASN A 79 -13.31 -10.70 2.41
N LEU A 80 -12.61 -10.30 3.47
CA LEU A 80 -11.22 -9.87 3.45
C LEU A 80 -10.36 -10.86 4.25
N ASP A 81 -9.45 -11.56 3.57
CA ASP A 81 -8.53 -12.50 4.20
C ASP A 81 -7.10 -11.96 4.21
N PHE A 82 -6.36 -12.23 5.28
CA PHE A 82 -4.98 -11.80 5.43
C PHE A 82 -4.26 -12.64 6.48
N ARG A 83 -2.93 -12.72 6.36
CA ARG A 83 -2.05 -13.30 7.37
C ARG A 83 -1.43 -12.19 8.21
N ALA A 84 -1.36 -12.41 9.52
CA ALA A 84 -0.76 -11.48 10.48
C ALA A 84 0.53 -12.07 11.03
N GLY A 85 1.51 -11.22 11.28
CA GLY A 85 2.80 -11.66 11.77
C GLY A 85 3.80 -10.52 11.85
N ARG A 86 5.08 -10.85 11.70
CA ARG A 86 6.18 -9.89 11.75
C ARG A 86 7.10 -10.02 10.55
N TRP A 87 7.65 -8.88 10.11
CA TRP A 87 8.69 -8.88 9.08
C TRP A 87 10.01 -9.37 9.69
N ASN A 88 10.61 -10.41 9.11
CA ASN A 88 11.89 -10.97 9.53
C ASN A 88 13.09 -10.11 9.11
N ILE A 89 13.17 -8.89 9.66
CA ILE A 89 14.21 -7.89 9.45
C ILE A 89 14.53 -7.17 10.78
N PRO A 90 15.59 -6.35 10.86
CA PRO A 90 15.83 -5.53 12.05
C PRO A 90 14.60 -4.68 12.42
N GLY A 91 14.19 -4.76 13.69
CA GLY A 91 12.99 -4.10 14.21
C GLY A 91 11.76 -5.00 14.30
N THR A 92 11.69 -6.11 13.56
CA THR A 92 10.57 -7.07 13.60
C THR A 92 9.16 -6.45 13.65
N PRO A 93 8.86 -5.46 12.76
CA PRO A 93 7.60 -4.74 12.78
C PRO A 93 6.41 -5.64 12.43
N ILE A 94 5.22 -5.21 12.81
CA ILE A 94 3.97 -5.93 12.49
C ILE A 94 3.71 -5.84 10.98
N VAL A 95 3.31 -6.96 10.39
CA VAL A 95 2.95 -7.08 8.98
C VAL A 95 1.59 -7.74 8.83
N PHE A 96 0.81 -7.22 7.88
CA PHE A 96 -0.36 -7.89 7.32
C PHE A 96 -0.09 -8.22 5.85
N LEU A 97 -0.10 -9.52 5.52
CA LEU A 97 -0.05 -9.99 4.12
C LEU A 97 -1.48 -10.24 3.64
N VAL A 98 -1.95 -9.42 2.72
CA VAL A 98 -3.37 -9.40 2.33
C VAL A 98 -3.60 -10.26 1.11
N ASP A 99 -4.61 -11.13 1.19
CA ASP A 99 -5.14 -11.81 0.02
C ASP A 99 -6.06 -10.86 -0.76
N PHE A 100 -5.86 -10.82 -2.07
CA PHE A 100 -6.60 -9.95 -2.97
C PHE A 100 -7.29 -10.71 -4.11
N ASP A 101 -7.20 -12.05 -4.14
CA ASP A 101 -7.73 -12.85 -5.24
C ASP A 101 -9.25 -12.70 -5.37
N SER A 102 -9.95 -12.58 -4.23
CA SER A 102 -11.40 -12.42 -4.20
C SER A 102 -11.89 -11.15 -4.91
N PHE A 103 -11.02 -10.13 -5.03
CA PHE A 103 -11.39 -8.86 -5.65
C PHE A 103 -11.37 -8.89 -7.18
N TYR A 104 -10.73 -9.88 -7.81
CA TYR A 104 -10.80 -10.05 -9.26
C TYR A 104 -12.23 -10.22 -9.78
N ALA A 105 -13.09 -10.88 -9.00
CA ALA A 105 -14.50 -11.07 -9.35
C ALA A 105 -15.27 -9.75 -9.50
N GLN A 106 -14.83 -8.69 -8.82
CA GLN A 106 -15.42 -7.35 -8.84
C GLN A 106 -14.49 -6.30 -9.49
N LYS A 107 -13.44 -6.73 -10.20
CA LYS A 107 -12.43 -5.84 -10.78
C LYS A 107 -13.02 -4.75 -11.67
N ASN A 108 -13.99 -5.12 -12.52
CA ASN A 108 -14.61 -4.17 -13.44
C ASN A 108 -15.40 -3.08 -12.69
N ASP A 109 -16.04 -3.42 -11.58
CA ASP A 109 -16.76 -2.45 -10.75
C ASP A 109 -15.78 -1.53 -10.03
N ILE A 110 -14.67 -2.08 -9.50
CA ILE A 110 -13.59 -1.30 -8.88
C ILE A 110 -13.03 -0.28 -9.88
N TYR A 111 -12.73 -0.70 -11.12
CA TYR A 111 -12.20 0.20 -12.15
C TYR A 111 -13.22 1.22 -12.63
N THR A 112 -14.48 0.81 -12.78
CA THR A 112 -15.56 1.73 -13.09
C THR A 112 -15.63 2.83 -12.03
N GLN A 113 -15.55 2.46 -10.76
CA GLN A 113 -15.58 3.41 -9.66
C GLN A 113 -14.36 4.33 -9.63
N ALA A 114 -13.15 3.79 -9.87
CA ALA A 114 -11.92 4.57 -9.97
C ALA A 114 -11.98 5.62 -11.09
N TRP A 115 -12.54 5.27 -12.25
CA TRP A 115 -12.79 6.21 -13.34
C TRP A 115 -13.83 7.28 -12.97
N LEU A 116 -14.95 6.87 -12.38
CA LEU A 116 -16.03 7.79 -11.99
C LEU A 116 -15.52 8.84 -10.99
N ASP A 117 -14.76 8.42 -9.99
CA ASP A 117 -14.28 9.29 -8.90
C ASP A 117 -13.05 10.11 -9.26
N PHE A 118 -12.07 9.48 -9.91
CA PHE A 118 -10.71 10.02 -10.04
C PHE A 118 -10.22 10.11 -11.48
N LYS A 119 -11.03 9.66 -12.45
CA LYS A 119 -10.66 9.63 -13.88
C LYS A 119 -9.41 8.78 -14.16
N VAL A 120 -9.19 7.75 -13.35
CA VAL A 120 -8.17 6.72 -13.61
C VAL A 120 -8.74 5.74 -14.63
N ASP A 121 -8.19 5.76 -15.85
CA ASP A 121 -8.60 4.85 -16.93
C ASP A 121 -7.77 3.55 -16.86
N SER A 122 -8.46 2.42 -16.73
CA SER A 122 -7.87 1.08 -16.67
C SER A 122 -8.14 0.25 -17.94
N LEU A 123 -8.79 0.79 -18.98
CA LEU A 123 -9.19 0.02 -20.17
C LEU A 123 -8.00 -0.53 -20.96
N HIS A 124 -6.92 0.24 -21.02
CA HIS A 124 -5.69 -0.12 -21.73
C HIS A 124 -4.60 -0.64 -20.77
N ALA A 125 -4.98 -1.05 -19.56
CA ALA A 125 -4.08 -1.63 -18.60
C ALA A 125 -3.40 -2.89 -19.17
N TYR A 126 -2.12 -3.08 -18.81
CA TYR A 126 -1.31 -4.21 -19.25
C TYR A 126 -0.35 -4.64 -18.14
N GLY A 127 0.30 -5.79 -18.35
CA GLY A 127 1.32 -6.29 -17.43
C GLY A 127 0.75 -6.62 -16.05
N ASP A 128 1.39 -6.08 -15.01
CA ASP A 128 1.09 -6.30 -13.60
C ASP A 128 0.03 -5.34 -13.03
N TYR A 129 -0.59 -4.49 -13.87
CA TYR A 129 -1.55 -3.48 -13.41
C TYR A 129 -2.74 -4.07 -12.64
N ASP A 130 -3.30 -5.18 -13.12
CA ASP A 130 -4.44 -5.81 -12.46
C ASP A 130 -4.05 -6.36 -11.09
N GLU A 131 -2.92 -7.05 -11.02
CA GLU A 131 -2.42 -7.64 -9.78
C GLU A 131 -2.09 -6.55 -8.75
N ALA A 132 -1.35 -5.52 -9.18
CA ALA A 132 -1.02 -4.36 -8.36
C ALA A 132 -2.29 -3.64 -7.88
N SER A 133 -3.28 -3.43 -8.75
CA SER A 133 -4.51 -2.73 -8.41
C SER A 133 -5.36 -3.52 -7.42
N MET A 134 -5.52 -4.83 -7.61
CA MET A 134 -6.30 -5.66 -6.68
C MET A 134 -5.65 -5.70 -5.30
N PHE A 135 -4.33 -5.88 -5.23
CA PHE A 135 -3.59 -5.74 -3.97
C PHE A 135 -3.78 -4.35 -3.35
N SER A 136 -3.64 -3.30 -4.14
CA SER A 136 -3.75 -1.92 -3.69
C SER A 136 -5.12 -1.63 -3.07
N PHE A 137 -6.18 -2.06 -3.76
CA PHE A 137 -7.55 -1.97 -3.27
C PHE A 137 -7.74 -2.76 -1.98
N ALA A 138 -7.25 -4.01 -1.92
CA ALA A 138 -7.29 -4.86 -0.74
C ALA A 138 -6.58 -4.24 0.47
N ALA A 139 -5.42 -3.61 0.26
CA ALA A 139 -4.68 -2.90 1.29
C ALA A 139 -5.47 -1.70 1.84
N GLY A 140 -6.18 -0.96 0.97
CA GLY A 140 -7.11 0.09 1.40
C GLY A 140 -8.29 -0.46 2.20
N LYS A 141 -8.90 -1.56 1.75
CA LYS A 141 -9.96 -2.27 2.48
C LYS A 141 -9.52 -2.75 3.87
N LEU A 142 -8.30 -3.28 3.98
CA LEU A 142 -7.72 -3.70 5.25
C LEU A 142 -7.63 -2.55 6.25
N VAL A 143 -7.16 -1.39 5.80
CA VAL A 143 -7.01 -0.23 6.69
C VAL A 143 -8.36 0.36 7.08
N GLU A 144 -9.33 0.40 6.16
CA GLU A 144 -10.73 0.75 6.49
C GLU A 144 -11.31 -0.21 7.54
N SER A 145 -11.14 -1.51 7.35
CA SER A 145 -11.58 -2.57 8.26
C SER A 145 -10.98 -2.37 9.65
N TYR A 146 -9.65 -2.22 9.74
CA TYR A 146 -8.94 -1.99 11.00
C TYR A 146 -9.47 -0.75 11.72
N PHE A 147 -9.56 0.37 10.99
CA PHE A 147 -10.00 1.65 11.53
C PHE A 147 -11.40 1.54 12.15
N ARG A 148 -12.35 0.92 11.44
CA ARG A 148 -13.73 0.76 11.92
C ARG A 148 -13.86 -0.28 13.03
N TYR A 149 -13.21 -1.42 12.90
CA TYR A 149 -13.25 -2.51 13.88
C TYR A 149 -12.73 -2.05 15.25
N HIS A 150 -11.60 -1.35 15.24
CA HIS A 150 -10.99 -0.79 16.45
C HIS A 150 -11.60 0.54 16.90
N LYS A 151 -12.64 1.03 16.20
CA LYS A 151 -13.36 2.28 16.51
C LYS A 151 -12.44 3.49 16.60
N LEU A 152 -11.42 3.53 15.73
CA LEU A 152 -10.56 4.68 15.59
C LEU A 152 -11.33 5.86 15.00
N THR A 153 -10.83 7.05 15.26
CA THR A 153 -11.43 8.32 14.89
C THR A 153 -10.35 9.29 14.41
N ALA A 154 -10.75 10.49 13.95
CA ALA A 154 -9.81 11.52 13.55
C ALA A 154 -8.81 11.93 14.65
N SER A 155 -9.17 11.80 15.94
CA SER A 155 -8.26 12.13 17.05
C SER A 155 -7.12 11.12 17.23
N ASP A 156 -7.23 9.94 16.61
CA ASP A 156 -6.19 8.91 16.65
C ASP A 156 -5.05 9.16 15.65
N ASN A 157 -5.16 10.22 14.83
CA ASN A 157 -4.10 10.66 13.91
C ASN A 157 -3.51 9.51 13.08
N VAL A 158 -4.38 8.78 12.37
CA VAL A 158 -4.01 7.62 11.56
C VAL A 158 -3.46 8.08 10.22
N ILE A 159 -2.33 7.49 9.80
CA ILE A 159 -1.70 7.72 8.51
C ILE A 159 -1.69 6.44 7.68
N TYR A 160 -2.05 6.57 6.40
CA TYR A 160 -1.83 5.56 5.37
C TYR A 160 -0.80 6.05 4.35
N GLN A 161 0.36 5.42 4.30
CA GLN A 161 1.45 5.75 3.39
C GLN A 161 1.58 4.69 2.31
N ALA A 162 1.32 5.10 1.07
CA ALA A 162 1.40 4.28 -0.13
C ALA A 162 2.76 4.45 -0.82
N HIS A 163 3.48 3.35 -1.03
CA HIS A 163 4.74 3.32 -1.77
C HIS A 163 4.56 2.84 -3.21
N GLU A 164 4.95 3.73 -4.13
CA GLU A 164 4.84 3.59 -5.59
C GLU A 164 3.44 3.36 -6.15
N TRP A 165 3.32 3.48 -7.48
CA TRP A 165 2.06 3.39 -8.21
C TRP A 165 1.23 2.13 -7.92
N MET A 166 1.87 1.00 -7.59
CA MET A 166 1.21 -0.26 -7.24
C MET A 166 0.38 -0.18 -5.96
N THR A 167 0.50 0.89 -5.18
CA THR A 167 -0.32 1.13 -3.99
C THR A 167 -1.23 2.37 -4.12
N GLY A 168 -1.25 2.99 -5.29
CA GLY A 168 -2.00 4.23 -5.55
C GLY A 168 -3.52 4.08 -5.44
N LEU A 169 -4.09 2.96 -5.92
CA LEU A 169 -5.54 2.75 -5.88
C LEU A 169 -6.07 2.65 -4.44
N GLY A 170 -5.30 2.05 -3.53
CA GLY A 170 -5.57 1.96 -2.10
C GLY A 170 -5.52 3.32 -1.42
N ALA A 171 -4.58 4.19 -1.80
CA ALA A 171 -4.53 5.56 -1.30
C ALA A 171 -5.75 6.38 -1.73
N LEU A 172 -6.17 6.24 -2.99
CA LEU A 172 -7.39 6.85 -3.51
C LEU A 172 -8.64 6.30 -2.81
N TYR A 173 -8.69 4.99 -2.59
CA TYR A 173 -9.76 4.33 -1.83
C TYR A 173 -9.89 4.92 -0.42
N ILE A 174 -8.80 4.96 0.35
CA ILE A 174 -8.82 5.51 1.71
C ILE A 174 -9.27 6.98 1.71
N ARG A 175 -8.72 7.80 0.82
CA ARG A 175 -9.09 9.22 0.71
C ARG A 175 -10.60 9.41 0.50
N LYS A 176 -11.26 8.53 -0.24
CA LYS A 176 -12.71 8.60 -0.48
C LYS A 176 -13.53 7.99 0.66
N HIS A 177 -13.13 6.83 1.17
CA HIS A 177 -13.98 5.99 2.03
C HIS A 177 -13.73 6.21 3.53
N VAL A 178 -12.56 6.74 3.91
CA VAL A 178 -12.17 7.05 5.29
C VAL A 178 -11.35 8.34 5.32
N PRO A 179 -11.96 9.50 5.00
CA PRO A 179 -11.24 10.78 4.89
C PRO A 179 -10.59 11.25 6.20
N GLU A 180 -10.91 10.63 7.35
CA GLU A 180 -10.26 10.83 8.64
C GLU A 180 -8.82 10.30 8.67
N ILE A 181 -8.45 9.42 7.74
CA ILE A 181 -7.09 8.90 7.60
C ILE A 181 -6.30 9.81 6.66
N ALA A 182 -5.20 10.37 7.15
CA ALA A 182 -4.30 11.15 6.32
C ALA A 182 -3.53 10.21 5.37
N THR A 183 -3.43 10.57 4.09
CA THR A 183 -2.74 9.77 3.07
C THR A 183 -1.43 10.41 2.65
N ILE A 184 -0.38 9.60 2.52
CA ILE A 184 0.94 9.99 1.98
C ILE A 184 1.22 9.09 0.79
N PHE A 185 1.69 9.66 -0.32
CA PHE A 185 2.16 8.89 -1.47
C PHE A 185 3.63 9.16 -1.71
N THR A 186 4.44 8.10 -1.79
CA THR A 186 5.87 8.18 -2.08
C THR A 186 6.17 7.40 -3.36
N THR A 187 6.56 8.08 -4.43
CA THR A 187 7.16 7.44 -5.61
C THR A 187 8.68 7.50 -5.51
N HIS A 188 9.33 6.40 -5.84
CA HIS A 188 10.79 6.25 -5.83
C HIS A 188 11.37 6.53 -7.22
N ALA A 189 10.57 6.35 -8.28
CA ALA A 189 10.87 6.80 -9.63
C ALA A 189 9.59 6.92 -10.49
N THR A 190 9.58 7.86 -11.43
CA THR A 190 8.45 8.03 -12.36
C THR A 190 8.56 7.07 -13.55
N SER A 191 7.45 6.44 -13.94
CA SER A 191 7.42 5.48 -15.06
C SER A 191 7.91 6.10 -16.36
N ILE A 192 7.41 7.30 -16.71
CA ILE A 192 7.83 8.02 -17.92
C ILE A 192 9.31 8.43 -17.85
N GLY A 193 9.78 8.89 -16.69
CA GLY A 193 11.18 9.26 -16.50
C GLY A 193 12.13 8.08 -16.76
N ARG A 194 11.78 6.88 -16.25
CA ARG A 194 12.53 5.65 -16.53
C ARG A 194 12.52 5.31 -18.02
N SER A 195 11.37 5.39 -18.70
CA SER A 195 11.27 5.10 -20.13
C SER A 195 12.10 6.06 -20.98
N ILE A 196 12.07 7.36 -20.69
CA ILE A 196 12.86 8.37 -21.43
C ILE A 196 14.35 8.10 -21.27
N ALA A 197 14.83 8.00 -20.02
CA ALA A 197 16.24 7.79 -19.72
C ALA A 197 16.74 6.43 -20.25
N GLY A 198 15.95 5.36 -20.10
CA GLY A 198 16.26 4.03 -20.61
C GLY A 198 16.36 3.94 -22.13
N ASN A 199 15.71 4.87 -22.85
CA ASN A 199 15.81 5.00 -24.31
C ASN A 199 16.89 6.02 -24.74
N ASN A 200 17.83 6.38 -23.87
CA ASN A 200 18.90 7.36 -24.13
C ASN A 200 18.39 8.73 -24.60
N LYS A 201 17.18 9.12 -24.21
CA LYS A 201 16.65 10.46 -24.47
C LYS A 201 17.07 11.42 -23.34
N PRO A 202 17.39 12.68 -23.65
CA PRO A 202 17.89 13.65 -22.67
C PRO A 202 16.76 14.15 -21.73
N LEU A 203 16.48 13.38 -20.67
CA LEU A 203 15.38 13.63 -19.74
C LEU A 203 15.43 15.02 -19.10
N TYR A 204 16.55 15.38 -18.48
CA TYR A 204 16.65 16.63 -17.72
C TYR A 204 16.81 17.87 -18.60
N ASP A 205 17.47 17.75 -19.74
CA ASP A 205 17.67 18.88 -20.66
C ASP A 205 16.36 19.31 -21.33
N TYR A 206 15.39 18.40 -21.48
CA TYR A 206 14.14 18.64 -22.19
C TYR A 206 12.89 18.33 -21.36
N LEU A 207 13.00 18.29 -20.02
CA LEU A 207 11.87 17.95 -19.15
C LEU A 207 10.64 18.82 -19.41
N PHE A 208 10.84 20.11 -19.68
CA PHE A 208 9.79 21.08 -19.99
C PHE A 208 9.11 20.85 -21.35
N ALA A 209 9.73 20.08 -22.24
CA ALA A 209 9.24 19.84 -23.59
C ALA A 209 8.50 18.50 -23.73
N TYR A 210 8.64 17.59 -22.76
CA TYR A 210 7.92 16.32 -22.78
C TYR A 210 6.46 16.50 -22.35
N ASN A 211 5.54 16.04 -23.19
CA ASN A 211 4.13 15.93 -22.84
C ASN A 211 3.86 14.57 -22.18
N GLY A 212 3.42 14.56 -20.92
CA GLY A 212 3.21 13.34 -20.15
C GLY A 212 2.22 12.36 -20.79
N ASP A 213 1.09 12.86 -21.28
CA ASP A 213 0.03 12.04 -21.87
C ASP A 213 0.51 11.35 -23.15
N GLN A 214 1.22 12.09 -24.02
CA GLN A 214 1.80 11.55 -25.25
C GLN A 214 2.92 10.54 -24.99
N MET A 215 3.67 10.69 -23.90
CA MET A 215 4.78 9.80 -23.55
C MET A 215 4.33 8.54 -22.81
N ALA A 216 3.09 8.54 -22.28
CA ALA A 216 2.49 7.40 -21.59
C ALA A 216 1.78 6.42 -22.54
N GLY A 217 1.27 6.90 -23.68
CA GLY A 217 0.65 6.08 -24.74
C GLY A 217 1.66 5.44 -25.67
#